data_AF-A0A6V7K378-F1
#
_entry.id   AF-A0A6V7K378-F1
#
_cell.length_a   1.000
_cell.length_b   1.000
_cell.length_c   1.000
_cell.angle_alpha   90.00
_cell.angle_beta   90.00
_cell.angle_gamma   90.00
#
_symmetry.space_group_name_H-M   'P 1'
#
loop_
_entity.id
_entity.type
_entity.pdbx_description
1 polymer ?
#
loop_
_entity_poly.entity_id
_entity_poly.type
_entity_poly.pdbx_seq_one_letter_code
_entity_poly.pdbx_strand_id
1 'polypeptide(L)' 'MSYGRPPPRIDGMVSLKVDNLTYRTTPEDLRRVFERCGEVGDIYIPRDRFTRESRGFAFV' A
#
# COMPACT_ATOMS: atom_id res chain seq x y z
N MET A 1 -4.79 15.04 10.72
CA MET A 1 -4.84 13.56 10.63
C MET A 1 -3.44 13.08 10.36
N SER A 2 -2.75 12.67 11.41
CA SER A 2 -1.33 12.31 11.38
C SER A 2 -1.20 10.85 10.95
N TYR A 3 -0.81 10.59 9.69
CA TYR A 3 -0.30 9.26 9.32
C TYR A 3 1.11 9.12 9.92
N GLY A 4 1.17 8.99 11.24
CA GLY A 4 2.38 8.94 12.04
C GLY A 4 2.94 7.54 12.13
N ARG A 5 3.37 6.96 10.99
CA ARG A 5 4.41 5.94 11.04
C ARG A 5 5.73 6.63 10.72
N PRO A 6 6.76 6.54 11.60
CA PRO A 6 8.09 6.94 11.18
C PRO A 6 8.42 6.16 9.90
N PRO A 7 9.01 6.80 8.87
CA PRO A 7 9.38 6.07 7.67
C PRO A 7 10.23 4.88 8.11
N PRO A 8 9.90 3.63 7.69
CA PRO A 8 10.84 2.53 7.85
C PRO A 8 12.18 2.95 7.23
N ARG A 9 13.29 2.33 7.65
CA ARG A 9 14.60 2.60 7.04
C ARG A 9 14.56 2.15 5.58
N ILE A 10 14.10 3.02 4.69
CA ILE A 10 13.95 2.82 3.24
C ILE A 10 15.23 3.23 2.49
N ASP A 11 16.37 3.24 3.18
CA ASP A 11 17.69 3.48 2.60
C ASP A 11 18.03 2.31 1.66
N GLY A 12 17.46 2.34 0.45
CA GLY A 12 17.48 1.25 -0.54
C GLY A 12 16.11 0.69 -0.97
N MET A 13 14.99 1.15 -0.42
CA MET A 13 13.64 0.68 -0.81
C MET A 13 12.95 1.68 -1.74
N VAL A 14 12.21 1.16 -2.71
CA VAL A 14 11.45 1.96 -3.70
C VAL A 14 9.98 1.91 -3.35
N SER A 15 9.34 3.07 -3.18
CA SER A 15 7.89 3.15 -3.03
C SER A 15 7.20 3.02 -4.39
N LEU A 16 6.34 2.01 -4.52
CA LEU A 16 5.55 1.74 -5.70
C LEU A 16 4.12 2.22 -5.49
N LYS A 17 3.68 3.16 -6.32
CA LYS A 17 2.26 3.52 -6.41
C LYS A 17 1.57 2.55 -7.35
N VAL A 18 0.57 1.84 -6.82
CA VAL A 18 -0.28 0.91 -7.57
C VAL A 18 -1.64 1.56 -7.74
N ASP A 19 -2.06 1.80 -8.97
CA ASP A 19 -3.35 2.39 -9.33
C ASP A 19 -4.30 1.33 -9.90
N ASN A 20 -5.57 1.67 -10.14
CA ASN A 20 -6.60 0.75 -10.65
C ASN A 20 -6.82 -0.51 -9.79
N LEU A 21 -6.70 -0.39 -8.47
CA LEU A 21 -7.02 -1.47 -7.53
C LEU A 21 -8.52 -1.59 -7.31
N THR A 22 -9.00 -2.82 -7.23
CA THR A 22 -10.40 -3.08 -6.91
C THR A 22 -10.65 -2.81 -5.43
N TYR A 23 -11.89 -2.48 -5.05
CA TYR A 23 -12.28 -2.31 -3.63
C TYR A 23 -12.05 -3.57 -2.78
N ARG A 24 -11.89 -4.74 -3.42
CA ARG A 24 -11.56 -6.02 -2.78
C ARG A 24 -10.07 -6.24 -2.55
N THR A 25 -9.20 -5.41 -3.13
CA THR A 25 -7.75 -5.57 -2.98
C THR A 25 -7.34 -5.35 -1.53
N THR A 26 -6.72 -6.37 -0.94
CA THR A 26 -6.19 -6.34 0.42
C THR A 26 -4.68 -6.10 0.38
N PRO A 27 -4.09 -5.57 1.47
CA PRO A 27 -2.64 -5.44 1.55
C PRO A 27 -1.94 -6.81 1.44
N GLU A 28 -2.58 -7.89 1.87
CA GLU A 28 -2.03 -9.25 1.73
C GLU A 28 -1.90 -9.70 0.28
N ASP A 29 -2.87 -9.33 -0.58
CA ASP A 29 -2.84 -9.64 -2.00
C ASP A 29 -1.67 -8.92 -2.68
N LEU A 30 -1.54 -7.61 -2.41
CA LEU A 30 -0.41 -6.81 -2.87
C LEU A 30 0.92 -7.40 -2.37
N ARG A 31 1.01 -7.74 -1.07
CA ARG A 31 2.22 -8.34 -0.51
C ARG A 31 2.61 -9.61 -1.25
N ARG A 32 1.67 -10.54 -1.48
CA ARG A 32 1.94 -11.80 -2.21
C ARG A 32 2.40 -11.57 -3.64
N VAL A 33 1.83 -10.59 -4.33
CA VAL A 33 2.20 -10.27 -5.72
C VAL A 33 3.59 -9.63 -5.77
N PHE A 34 3.85 -8.64 -4.91
CA PHE A 34 5.12 -7.90 -4.88
C PHE A 34 6.26 -8.67 -4.19
N GLU A 35 5.98 -9.65 -3.33
CA GLU A 35 6.97 -10.55 -2.72
C GLU A 35 7.78 -11.32 -3.78
N ARG A 36 7.18 -11.58 -4.96
CA ARG A 36 7.91 -12.17 -6.10
C ARG A 36 8.88 -11.21 -6.77
N CYS A 37 8.65 -9.90 -6.64
CA CYS A 37 9.49 -8.85 -7.23
C CYS A 37 10.56 -8.34 -6.25
N GLY A 38 10.36 -8.49 -4.94
CA GLY A 38 11.30 -8.07 -3.91
C GLY A 38 10.70 -8.07 -2.50
N GLU A 39 11.50 -7.64 -1.53
CA GLU A 39 11.01 -7.49 -0.15
C GLU A 39 10.04 -6.31 -0.05
N VAL A 40 8.83 -6.58 0.45
CA VAL A 40 7.82 -5.55 0.67
C VAL A 40 7.94 -4.99 2.08
N GLY A 41 8.26 -3.70 2.19
CA GLY A 41 8.48 -3.02 3.46
C GLY A 41 7.17 -2.63 4.18
N ASP A 42 6.34 -1.79 3.56
CA ASP A 42 5.07 -1.32 4.13
C ASP A 42 4.01 -1.16 3.03
N ILE A 43 2.76 -1.51 3.34
CA ILE A 43 1.66 -1.41 2.38
C ILE A 43 0.60 -0.46 2.94
N TYR A 44 0.33 0.59 2.19
CA TYR A 44 -0.61 1.62 2.55
C TYR A 44 -1.73 1.74 1.51
N ILE A 45 -2.96 1.38 1.93
CA ILE A 45 -4.16 1.51 1.10
C ILE A 45 -5.03 2.63 1.69
N PRO A 46 -5.02 3.84 1.12
CA PRO A 46 -5.93 4.89 1.54
C PRO A 46 -7.37 4.51 1.17
N ARG A 47 -8.19 4.40 2.21
CA ARG A 47 -9.63 4.17 2.11
C ARG A 47 -10.36 5.48 2.40
N ASP A 48 -11.43 5.74 1.66
CA ASP A 48 -12.29 6.87 1.92
C ASP A 48 -12.93 6.74 3.31
N ARG A 49 -12.88 7.80 4.10
CA ARG A 49 -13.34 7.77 5.50
C ARG A 49 -14.86 7.79 5.62
N PHE A 50 -15.57 8.21 4.58
CA PHE A 50 -17.02 8.35 4.57
C PHE A 50 -17.70 7.16 3.90
N THR A 51 -17.23 6.72 2.74
CA THR A 51 -17.81 5.57 2.02
C THR A 51 -17.17 4.24 2.42
N ARG A 52 -16.01 4.27 3.09
CA ARG A 52 -15.13 3.11 3.34
C ARG A 52 -14.66 2.41 2.06
N GLU A 53 -14.85 3.04 0.91
CA GLU A 53 -14.40 2.49 -0.37
C GLU A 53 -12.90 2.76 -0.55
N SER A 54 -12.18 1.77 -1.04
CA SER A 54 -10.79 1.95 -1.42
C SER A 54 -10.72 2.97 -2.55
N ARG A 55 -9.82 3.95 -2.48
CA ARG A 55 -9.69 4.99 -3.53
C ARG A 55 -9.15 4.45 -4.87
N GLY A 56 -9.06 3.14 -5.01
CA GLY A 56 -8.54 2.47 -6.20
C GLY A 56 -7.02 2.51 -6.32
N PHE A 57 -6.29 2.88 -5.27
CA PHE A 57 -4.84 2.87 -5.28
C PHE A 57 -4.24 2.46 -3.94
N ALA A 58 -3.00 1.97 -3.99
CA ALA A 58 -2.18 1.62 -2.83
C ALA A 58 -0.73 2.05 -3.06
N PHE A 59 0.01 2.13 -1.96
CA PHE A 59 1.45 2.26 -1.95
C PHE A 59 2.07 1.02 -1.32
N VAL A 60 3.13 0.51 -1.93
CA VAL A 60 3.90 -0.68 -1.54
C VAL A 60 5.38 -0.32 -1.48
#